data_AF-A0A2T4S501-F1
#
_entry.id   AF-A0A2T4S501-F1
#
_cell.length_a   1.000
_cell.length_b   1.000
_cell.length_c   1.000
_cell.angle_alpha   90.00
_cell.angle_beta   90.00
_cell.angle_gamma   90.00
#
_symmetry.space_group_name_H-M   'P 1'
#
loop_
_entity.id
_entity.type
_entity.pdbx_description
1 polymer ?
#
loop_
_entity_poly.entity_id
_entity_poly.type
_entity_poly.pdbx_seq_one_letter_code
_entity_poly.pdbx_strand_id
1 'polypeptide(L)'
;RNVISDPINEVYPNILKQLEKTQEIEITDGNYHYRVRYSEDEHVLYFFDITEEVHTYELYEESKPVIATLFLDNYDEITQNMNDTQRSEINSMVTRVISRWAQEHNVYFKRYSSDQFVAYLNRRILREIEDTNFDILSQLREKSVGYRAQLTLSIG
;
A
#
# COMPACT_ATOMS: atom_id res chain seq x y z
N ARG A 1 18.77 7.65 26.36
CA ARG A 1 20.09 7.81 27.04
C ARG A 1 20.16 9.24 27.55
N ASN A 2 20.69 9.51 28.75
CA ASN A 2 20.98 10.90 29.13
C ASN A 2 22.22 11.33 28.33
N VAL A 3 22.06 12.34 27.47
CA VAL A 3 23.10 12.88 26.59
C VAL A 3 23.51 14.30 26.99
N ILE A 4 23.09 14.74 28.18
CA ILE A 4 23.50 16.04 28.73
C ILE A 4 25.03 16.01 28.89
N SER A 5 25.69 17.06 28.40
CA SER A 5 27.15 17.24 28.38
C SER A 5 27.93 16.41 27.34
N ASP A 6 27.27 15.54 26.57
CA ASP A 6 27.90 14.88 25.42
C ASP A 6 28.03 15.88 24.24
N PRO A 7 29.16 15.94 23.53
CA PRO A 7 29.30 16.79 22.34
C PRO A 7 28.25 16.45 21.28
N ILE A 8 27.62 17.46 20.67
CA ILE A 8 26.53 17.22 19.73
C ILE A 8 26.93 16.35 18.53
N ASN A 9 28.18 16.48 18.06
CA ASN A 9 28.69 15.67 16.95
C ASN A 9 28.96 14.21 17.32
N GLU A 10 29.04 13.87 18.62
CA GLU A 10 29.12 12.48 19.08
C GLU A 10 27.73 11.83 19.13
N VAL A 11 26.72 12.60 19.52
CA VAL A 11 25.32 12.14 19.58
C VAL A 11 24.70 12.08 18.17
N TYR A 12 24.91 13.12 17.37
CA TYR A 12 24.40 13.26 16.00
C TYR A 12 25.55 13.59 15.04
N PRO A 13 26.23 12.58 14.48
CA PRO A 13 27.37 12.78 13.60
C PRO A 13 27.03 13.62 12.37
N ASN A 14 27.87 14.62 12.09
CA ASN A 14 27.76 15.55 10.94
C ASN A 14 26.56 16.52 10.96
N ILE A 15 25.83 16.64 12.07
CA ILE A 15 24.65 17.51 12.15
C ILE A 15 24.95 18.98 11.76
N LEU A 16 26.08 19.51 12.24
CA LEU A 16 26.50 20.88 11.93
C LEU A 16 26.85 21.05 10.44
N LYS A 17 27.53 20.07 9.84
CA LYS A 17 27.88 20.12 8.40
C LYS A 17 26.65 20.03 7.49
N GLN A 18 25.59 19.36 7.94
CA GLN A 18 24.33 19.33 7.20
C GLN A 18 23.63 20.68 7.30
N LEU A 19 23.60 21.26 8.50
CA LEU A 19 23.01 22.59 8.76
C LEU A 19 23.78 23.75 8.12
N GLU A 20 25.07 23.59 7.83
CA GLU A 20 25.83 24.55 7.02
C GLU A 20 25.31 24.63 5.57
N LYS A 21 24.74 23.53 5.06
CA LYS A 21 24.21 23.45 3.69
C LYS A 21 22.74 23.84 3.60
N THR A 22 21.98 23.62 4.67
CA THR A 22 20.54 23.88 4.74
C THR A 22 20.18 24.49 6.09
N GLN A 23 19.29 25.48 6.12
CA GLN A 23 18.91 26.15 7.38
C GLN A 23 18.16 25.23 8.38
N GLU A 24 17.68 24.09 7.91
CA GLU A 24 16.91 23.12 8.67
C GLU A 24 17.22 21.70 8.16
N ILE A 25 17.16 20.73 9.07
CA ILE A 25 17.20 19.29 8.76
C ILE A 25 16.18 18.55 9.63
N GLU A 26 15.75 17.38 9.19
CA GLU A 26 14.97 16.44 10.00
C GLU A 26 15.84 15.26 10.41
N ILE A 27 15.77 14.88 11.68
CA ILE A 27 16.48 13.72 12.24
C ILE A 27 15.51 12.82 12.98
N THR A 28 15.91 11.55 13.16
CA THR A 28 15.15 10.56 13.95
C THR A 28 16.04 10.03 15.06
N ASP A 29 15.55 10.05 16.30
CA ASP A 29 16.20 9.43 17.46
C ASP A 29 15.20 8.53 18.19
N GLY A 30 15.37 7.21 18.04
CA GLY A 30 14.41 6.23 18.50
C GLY A 30 13.04 6.43 17.83
N ASN A 31 12.03 6.73 18.64
CA ASN A 31 10.66 6.99 18.18
C ASN A 31 10.36 8.49 17.99
N TYR A 32 11.33 9.36 18.23
CA TYR A 32 11.14 10.80 18.10
C TYR A 32 11.69 11.30 16.78
N HIS A 33 10.93 12.20 16.15
CA HIS A 33 11.37 12.95 14.98
C HIS A 33 11.59 14.40 15.39
N TYR A 34 12.76 14.94 15.05
CA TYR A 34 13.09 16.32 15.34
C TYR A 34 13.38 17.10 14.07
N ARG A 35 12.81 18.29 13.99
CA ARG A 35 13.22 19.34 13.07
C ARG A 35 14.28 20.18 13.76
N VAL A 36 15.50 20.14 13.25
CA VAL A 36 16.66 20.81 13.86
C VAL A 36 16.98 22.06 13.08
N ARG A 37 17.14 23.19 13.80
CA ARG A 37 17.57 24.47 13.25
C ARG A 37 18.78 25.00 14.01
N TYR A 38 19.72 25.60 13.28
CA TYR A 38 20.84 26.30 13.89
C TYR A 38 20.56 27.80 13.98
N SER A 39 20.68 28.36 15.19
CA SER A 39 20.63 29.81 15.44
C SER A 39 22.05 30.32 15.55
N GLU A 40 22.52 31.04 14.53
CA GLU A 40 23.87 31.63 14.51
C GLU A 40 24.04 32.68 15.61
N ASP A 41 23.03 33.54 15.82
CA ASP A 41 23.10 34.62 16.81
C ASP A 41 23.29 34.08 18.24
N GLU A 42 22.58 33.00 18.57
CA GLU A 42 22.56 32.42 19.91
C GLU A 42 23.55 31.26 20.06
N HIS A 43 24.16 30.79 18.97
CA HIS A 43 25.04 29.62 18.92
C HIS A 43 24.39 28.36 19.52
N VAL A 44 23.09 28.17 19.28
CA VAL A 44 22.31 27.02 19.78
C VAL A 44 21.66 26.26 18.63
N LEU A 45 21.42 24.97 18.88
CA LEU A 45 20.59 24.12 18.04
C LEU A 45 19.22 23.96 18.68
N TYR A 46 18.18 24.32 17.94
CA TYR A 46 16.79 24.09 18.33
C TYR A 46 16.33 22.75 17.80
N PHE A 47 15.81 21.90 18.69
CA PHE A 47 15.19 20.62 18.35
C PHE A 47 13.68 20.77 18.57
N PHE A 48 12.93 20.88 17.48
CA PHE A 48 11.48 20.90 17.53
C PHE A 48 10.98 19.48 17.35
N ASP A 49 10.28 18.94 18.35
CA ASP A 49 9.62 17.65 18.23
C ASP A 49 8.50 17.73 17.19
N ILE A 50 8.65 16.97 16.11
CA ILE A 50 7.70 16.86 15.00
C ILE A 50 7.14 15.43 14.88
N THR A 51 7.26 14.61 15.93
CA THR A 51 6.84 13.20 15.91
C THR A 51 5.37 13.03 15.51
N GLU A 52 4.49 13.83 16.09
CA GLU A 52 3.05 13.80 15.75
C GLU A 52 2.77 14.30 14.34
N GLU A 53 3.55 15.27 13.83
CA GLU A 53 3.45 15.77 12.45
C GLU A 53 3.80 14.67 11.46
N VAL A 54 4.92 13.97 11.69
CA VAL A 54 5.38 12.84 10.87
C VAL A 54 4.35 11.72 10.91
N HIS A 55 3.90 11.31 12.10
CA HIS A 55 2.92 10.23 12.24
C HIS A 55 1.58 10.56 11.56
N THR A 56 1.10 11.80 11.71
CA THR A 56 -0.11 12.27 11.05
C THR A 56 0.04 12.25 9.53
N TYR A 57 1.21 12.67 9.02
CA TYR A 57 1.50 12.64 7.60
C TYR A 57 1.53 11.21 7.05
N GLU A 58 2.16 10.27 7.76
CA GLU A 58 2.16 8.85 7.39
C GLU A 58 0.74 8.27 7.34
N LEU A 59 -0.06 8.49 8.39
CA LEU A 59 -1.46 8.06 8.43
C LEU A 59 -2.28 8.67 7.28
N TYR A 60 -2.03 9.92 6.95
CA TYR A 60 -2.66 10.58 5.81
C TYR A 60 -2.29 9.90 4.49
N GLU A 61 -1.00 9.68 4.22
CA GLU A 61 -0.53 8.98 3.02
C GLU A 61 -1.12 7.57 2.91
N GLU A 62 -1.20 6.85 4.03
CA GLU A 62 -1.78 5.52 4.12
C GLU A 62 -3.28 5.47 3.87
N SER A 63 -4.01 6.49 4.32
CA SER A 63 -5.46 6.60 4.17
C SER A 63 -5.91 6.97 2.75
N LYS A 64 -4.99 7.43 1.90
CA LYS A 64 -5.33 7.88 0.54
C LYS A 64 -6.10 6.81 -0.21
N PRO A 65 -7.28 7.15 -0.77
CA PRO A 65 -8.11 6.19 -1.47
C PRO A 65 -7.43 5.75 -2.76
N VAL A 66 -7.58 4.47 -3.07
CA VAL A 66 -7.12 3.82 -4.29
C VAL A 66 -8.32 3.11 -4.90
N ILE A 67 -8.45 3.24 -6.22
CA ILE A 67 -9.43 2.51 -7.02
C ILE A 67 -8.63 1.58 -7.93
N ALA A 68 -8.88 0.29 -7.83
CA ALA A 68 -8.31 -0.71 -8.71
C ALA A 68 -9.41 -1.28 -9.62
N THR A 69 -9.01 -1.66 -10.83
CA THR A 69 -9.85 -2.30 -11.82
C THR A 69 -9.34 -3.70 -12.07
N LEU A 70 -10.24 -4.69 -12.03
CA LEU A 70 -9.90 -6.09 -12.28
C LEU A 70 -10.63 -6.57 -13.51
N PHE A 71 -9.89 -7.18 -14.44
CA PHE A 71 -10.37 -7.66 -15.73
C PHE A 71 -10.10 -9.15 -15.87
N LEU A 72 -11.13 -9.93 -16.20
CA LEU A 72 -11.00 -11.33 -16.56
C LEU A 72 -10.56 -11.43 -18.03
N ASP A 73 -9.30 -11.75 -18.24
CA ASP A 73 -8.77 -11.97 -19.58
C ASP A 73 -9.32 -13.28 -20.17
N ASN A 74 -9.60 -13.26 -21.47
CA ASN A 74 -10.14 -14.39 -22.24
C ASN A 74 -11.52 -14.91 -21.79
N TYR A 75 -12.26 -14.15 -20.97
CA TYR A 75 -13.57 -14.57 -20.44
C TYR A 75 -14.59 -14.84 -21.56
N ASP A 76 -14.71 -13.95 -22.54
CA ASP A 76 -15.66 -14.10 -23.64
C ASP A 76 -15.35 -15.33 -24.51
N GLU A 77 -14.08 -15.54 -24.85
CA GLU A 77 -13.64 -16.69 -25.65
C GLU A 77 -13.95 -18.02 -24.93
N ILE A 78 -13.66 -18.09 -23.63
CA ILE A 78 -13.90 -19.29 -22.82
C ILE A 78 -15.40 -19.58 -22.70
N THR A 79 -16.22 -18.54 -22.50
CA THR A 79 -17.65 -18.72 -22.26
C THR A 79 -18.47 -18.92 -23.52
N GLN A 80 -17.96 -18.59 -24.72
CA GLN A 80 -18.67 -18.75 -25.99
C GLN A 80 -19.25 -20.16 -26.20
N ASN A 81 -18.49 -21.20 -25.88
CA ASN A 81 -18.89 -22.60 -26.08
C ASN A 81 -19.61 -23.21 -24.86
N MET A 82 -19.85 -22.42 -23.81
CA MET A 82 -20.49 -22.88 -22.58
C MET A 82 -22.00 -22.66 -22.63
N ASN A 83 -22.75 -23.63 -22.12
CA ASN A 83 -24.17 -23.47 -21.85
C ASN A 83 -24.43 -22.58 -20.63
N ASP A 84 -25.68 -22.17 -20.42
CA ASP A 84 -26.06 -21.24 -19.35
C ASP A 84 -25.69 -21.75 -17.95
N THR A 85 -25.79 -23.07 -17.73
CA THR A 85 -25.40 -23.69 -16.45
C THR A 85 -23.90 -23.53 -16.19
N GLN A 86 -23.06 -23.87 -17.17
CA GLN A 86 -21.60 -23.73 -17.06
C GLN A 86 -21.17 -22.27 -16.87
N ARG A 87 -21.80 -21.34 -17.60
CA ARG A 87 -21.55 -19.90 -17.43
C ARG A 87 -21.90 -19.43 -16.02
N SER A 88 -23.03 -19.87 -15.48
CA SER A 88 -23.46 -19.55 -14.11
C SER A 88 -22.48 -20.08 -13.05
N GLU A 89 -21.98 -21.30 -13.25
CA GLU A 89 -21.02 -21.93 -12.35
C GLU A 89 -19.67 -21.19 -12.31
N ILE A 90 -19.12 -20.83 -13.48
CA ILE A 90 -17.89 -20.02 -13.57
C ILE A 90 -18.09 -18.65 -12.94
N ASN A 91 -19.20 -17.97 -13.25
CA ASN A 91 -19.50 -16.66 -12.67
C ASN A 91 -19.53 -16.73 -11.14
N SER A 92 -20.19 -17.75 -10.61
CA SER A 92 -20.26 -17.97 -9.17
C SER A 92 -18.88 -18.28 -8.58
N MET A 93 -18.04 -19.03 -9.30
CA MET A 93 -16.66 -19.31 -8.88
C MET A 93 -15.81 -18.04 -8.82
N VAL A 94 -15.81 -17.24 -9.89
CA VAL A 94 -15.05 -15.98 -9.96
C VAL A 94 -15.48 -15.06 -8.82
N THR A 95 -16.79 -14.87 -8.65
CA THR A 95 -17.31 -14.04 -7.55
C THR A 95 -16.86 -14.56 -6.19
N ARG A 96 -16.88 -15.87 -5.93
CA ARG A 96 -16.39 -16.43 -4.66
C ARG A 96 -14.90 -16.18 -4.43
N VAL A 97 -14.07 -16.30 -5.46
CA VAL A 97 -12.62 -16.07 -5.36
C VAL A 97 -12.35 -14.59 -5.02
N ILE A 98 -12.93 -13.67 -5.80
CA ILE A 98 -12.76 -12.23 -5.57
C ILE A 98 -13.33 -11.82 -4.21
N SER A 99 -14.50 -12.34 -3.82
CA SER A 99 -15.10 -12.06 -2.51
C SER A 99 -14.22 -12.48 -1.34
N ARG A 100 -13.61 -13.67 -1.42
CA ARG A 100 -12.73 -14.16 -0.36
C ARG A 100 -11.49 -13.29 -0.24
N TRP A 101 -10.81 -13.07 -1.37
CA TRP A 101 -9.62 -12.22 -1.41
C TRP A 101 -9.92 -10.80 -0.89
N ALA A 102 -11.04 -10.22 -1.30
CA ALA A 102 -11.45 -8.90 -0.85
C ALA A 102 -11.72 -8.87 0.66
N GLN A 103 -12.34 -9.92 1.22
CA GLN A 103 -12.56 -10.03 2.66
C GLN A 103 -11.25 -10.18 3.45
N GLU A 104 -10.29 -10.96 2.95
CA GLU A 104 -8.97 -11.17 3.58
C GLU A 104 -8.19 -9.86 3.70
N HIS A 105 -8.29 -8.98 2.69
CA HIS A 105 -7.57 -7.70 2.65
C HIS A 105 -8.41 -6.48 3.07
N ASN A 106 -9.65 -6.65 3.54
CA ASN A 106 -10.58 -5.55 3.85
C ASN A 106 -10.83 -4.60 2.66
N VAL A 107 -10.90 -5.15 1.46
CA VAL A 107 -11.22 -4.44 0.22
C VAL A 107 -12.72 -4.50 -0.03
N TYR A 108 -13.32 -3.38 -0.42
CA TYR A 108 -14.67 -3.39 -0.99
C TYR A 108 -14.56 -3.54 -2.51
N PHE A 109 -15.42 -4.34 -3.13
CA PHE A 109 -15.45 -4.45 -4.58
C PHE A 109 -16.87 -4.53 -5.11
N LYS A 110 -17.03 -4.15 -6.38
CA LYS A 110 -18.29 -4.23 -7.11
C LYS A 110 -18.03 -4.72 -8.52
N ARG A 111 -18.84 -5.68 -8.96
CA ARG A 111 -18.89 -6.11 -10.36
C ARG A 111 -19.70 -5.11 -11.18
N TYR A 112 -19.21 -4.74 -12.35
CA TYR A 112 -19.92 -3.81 -13.25
C TYR A 112 -20.13 -4.35 -14.67
N SER A 113 -19.44 -5.42 -15.07
CA SER A 113 -19.78 -6.24 -16.24
C SER A 113 -19.55 -7.74 -15.96
N SER A 114 -19.78 -8.59 -16.96
CA SER A 114 -19.51 -10.02 -16.87
C SER A 114 -18.03 -10.37 -16.69
N ASP A 115 -17.12 -9.45 -16.97
CA ASP A 115 -15.67 -9.68 -16.96
C ASP A 115 -14.92 -8.64 -16.13
N GLN A 116 -15.60 -7.62 -15.61
CA GLN A 116 -14.94 -6.47 -15.00
C GLN A 116 -15.48 -6.13 -13.60
N PHE A 117 -14.54 -5.80 -12.72
CA PHE A 117 -14.75 -5.47 -11.32
C PHE A 117 -13.99 -4.19 -10.98
N VAL A 118 -14.56 -3.41 -10.07
CA VAL A 118 -13.88 -2.27 -9.44
C VAL A 118 -13.68 -2.59 -7.96
N ALA A 119 -12.49 -2.35 -7.46
CA ALA A 119 -12.12 -2.48 -6.06
C ALA A 119 -11.75 -1.12 -5.47
N TYR A 120 -12.16 -0.91 -4.23
CA TYR A 120 -11.95 0.30 -3.46
C TYR A 120 -11.17 -0.08 -2.21
N LEU A 121 -10.01 0.55 -2.05
CA LEU A 121 -9.06 0.30 -0.98
C LEU A 121 -8.30 1.59 -0.65
N ASN A 122 -7.33 1.52 0.25
CA ASN A 122 -6.43 2.63 0.53
C ASN A 122 -4.97 2.21 0.27
N ARG A 123 -4.06 3.18 0.32
CA ARG A 123 -2.64 2.96 0.01
C ARG A 123 -1.97 1.97 0.97
N ARG A 124 -2.40 1.90 2.23
CA ARG A 124 -1.92 0.86 3.18
C ARG A 124 -2.29 -0.54 2.69
N ILE A 125 -3.57 -0.77 2.39
CA ILE A 125 -4.06 -2.07 1.91
C ILE A 125 -3.42 -2.44 0.56
N LEU A 126 -3.18 -1.47 -0.33
CA LEU A 126 -2.48 -1.74 -1.59
C LEU A 126 -1.08 -2.30 -1.35
N ARG A 127 -0.29 -1.71 -0.44
CA ARG A 127 1.04 -2.23 -0.10
C ARG A 127 0.97 -3.65 0.47
N GLU A 128 0.00 -3.93 1.33
CA GLU A 128 -0.23 -5.27 1.88
C GLU A 128 -0.55 -6.30 0.77
N ILE A 129 -1.29 -5.91 -0.27
CA ILE A 129 -1.58 -6.76 -1.43
C ILE A 129 -0.35 -6.92 -2.35
N GLU A 130 0.45 -5.86 -2.52
CA GLU A 130 1.71 -5.92 -3.27
C GLU A 130 2.70 -6.89 -2.61
N ASP A 131 2.77 -6.90 -1.27
CA ASP A 131 3.61 -7.82 -0.50
C ASP A 131 3.21 -9.30 -0.69
N THR A 132 1.92 -9.59 -0.97
CA THR A 132 1.47 -10.94 -1.34
C THR A 132 1.71 -11.27 -2.80
N ASN A 133 2.29 -10.36 -3.59
CA ASN A 133 2.43 -10.44 -5.05
C ASN A 133 1.10 -10.68 -5.76
N PHE A 134 0.02 -10.03 -5.29
CA PHE A 134 -1.33 -10.19 -5.85
C PHE A 134 -1.75 -11.67 -5.96
N ASP A 135 -1.72 -12.37 -4.83
CA ASP A 135 -2.02 -13.80 -4.75
C ASP A 135 -3.34 -14.22 -5.44
N ILE A 136 -4.36 -13.35 -5.48
CA ILE A 136 -5.61 -13.54 -6.25
C ILE A 136 -5.37 -13.98 -7.70
N LEU A 137 -4.31 -13.49 -8.36
CA LEU A 137 -3.96 -13.87 -9.72
C LEU A 137 -3.72 -15.37 -9.83
N SER A 138 -2.99 -15.92 -8.86
CA SER A 138 -2.69 -17.35 -8.79
C SER A 138 -3.92 -18.16 -8.33
N GLN A 139 -4.66 -17.66 -7.33
CA GLN A 139 -5.86 -18.33 -6.81
C GLN A 139 -6.92 -18.49 -7.91
N LEU A 140 -7.19 -17.45 -8.69
CA LEU A 140 -8.17 -17.51 -9.77
C LEU A 140 -7.74 -18.48 -10.86
N ARG A 141 -6.46 -18.41 -11.27
CA ARG A 141 -5.89 -19.31 -12.28
C ARG A 141 -6.07 -20.77 -11.86
N GLU A 142 -5.66 -21.13 -10.63
CA GLU A 142 -5.78 -22.49 -10.10
C GLU A 142 -7.24 -22.97 -10.07
N LYS A 143 -8.16 -22.14 -9.55
CA LYS A 143 -9.58 -22.53 -9.43
C LYS A 143 -10.26 -22.66 -10.80
N SER A 144 -9.88 -21.86 -11.78
CA SER A 144 -10.48 -21.91 -13.12
C SER A 144 -10.25 -23.24 -13.83
N VAL A 145 -9.11 -23.92 -13.59
CA VAL A 145 -8.78 -25.21 -14.20
C VAL A 145 -9.84 -26.28 -13.89
N GLY A 146 -10.37 -26.29 -12.67
CA GLY A 146 -11.45 -27.22 -12.26
C GLY A 146 -12.75 -27.06 -13.04
N TYR A 147 -12.96 -25.88 -13.63
CA TYR A 147 -14.11 -25.55 -14.47
C TYR A 147 -13.80 -25.68 -15.98
N ARG A 148 -12.66 -26.29 -16.34
CA ARG A 148 -12.16 -26.39 -17.72
C ARG A 148 -12.01 -25.03 -18.39
N ALA A 149 -11.75 -24.00 -17.59
CA ALA A 149 -11.47 -22.64 -18.03
C ALA A 149 -10.03 -22.31 -17.66
N GLN A 150 -9.31 -21.58 -18.51
CA GLN A 150 -8.01 -21.03 -18.18
C GLN A 150 -8.15 -19.51 -18.10
N LEU A 151 -8.71 -19.04 -16.99
CA LEU A 151 -8.90 -17.60 -16.78
C LEU A 151 -7.61 -16.97 -16.28
N THR A 152 -7.33 -15.78 -16.79
CA THR A 152 -6.29 -14.89 -16.25
C THR A 152 -6.97 -13.61 -15.76
N LEU A 153 -6.34 -12.97 -14.77
CA LEU A 153 -6.81 -11.72 -14.21
C LEU A 153 -5.76 -10.65 -14.48
N SER A 154 -6.19 -9.50 -14.98
CA SER A 154 -5.40 -8.28 -15.07
C SER A 154 -5.90 -7.28 -14.03
N ILE A 155 -4.97 -6.58 -13.38
CA ILE A 155 -5.25 -5.57 -12.36
C ILE A 155 -4.60 -4.26 -12.80
N GLY A 156 -5.35 -3.16 -12.74
CA GLY A 156 -4.89 -1.81 -13.09
C GLY A 156 -5.39 -0.74 -12.15
#